data_AF-A0A965VI91-F1
#
_entry.id   AF-A0A965VI91-F1
#
_cell.length_a   1.000
_cell.length_b   1.000
_cell.length_c   1.000
_cell.angle_alpha   90.00
_cell.angle_beta   90.00
_cell.angle_gamma   90.00
#
_symmetry.space_group_name_H-M   'P 1'
#
loop_
_entity.id
_entity.type
_entity.pdbx_description
1 polymer ?
#
loop_
_entity_poly.entity_id
_entity_poly.type
_entity_poly.pdbx_seq_one_letter_code
_entity_poly.pdbx_strand_id
1 'polypeptide(L)'
;MENILYLSPTHEIIIEWLVLGHSHQEIAKKLNIKLGTLYSYIRDMNFNNDTTIYQLIWMYAHKENYQIKSLVKHSKYQLKVKIHNLKWFKDRVGKKVFRNKSSCKCNVCTYNYHNGLIIYDELHAQYLFDIQNELGLHYFDDPKKNKNK
;
A
#
# COMPACT_ATOMS: atom_id res chain seq x y z
N MET A 1 -7.01 18.79 12.19
CA MET A 1 -6.59 17.88 13.26
C MET A 1 -5.34 17.19 12.78
N GLU A 2 -4.19 17.49 13.40
CA GLU A 2 -2.95 16.79 13.12
C GLU A 2 -3.11 15.35 13.59
N ASN A 3 -2.98 14.37 12.68
CA ASN A 3 -2.98 12.96 13.05
C ASN A 3 -1.65 12.65 13.73
N ILE A 4 -1.62 12.75 15.06
CA ILE A 4 -0.45 12.41 15.86
C ILE A 4 -0.35 10.88 15.89
N LEU A 5 0.58 10.33 15.11
CA LEU A 5 0.99 8.93 15.19
C LEU A 5 1.53 8.63 16.59
N TYR A 6 0.89 7.69 17.30
CA TYR A 6 1.31 7.24 18.62
C TYR A 6 2.07 5.91 18.48
N LEU A 7 3.40 5.99 18.53
CA LEU A 7 4.29 4.84 18.46
C LEU A 7 5.16 4.81 19.72
N SER A 8 5.31 3.63 20.32
CA SER A 8 6.35 3.39 21.33
C SER A 8 7.73 3.34 20.67
N PRO A 9 8.85 3.47 21.41
CA PRO A 9 10.19 3.36 20.83
C PRO A 9 10.40 2.06 20.04
N THR A 10 9.86 0.94 20.53
CA THR A 10 9.92 -0.35 19.83
C THR A 10 9.10 -0.33 18.54
N HIS A 11 7.92 0.30 18.56
CA HIS A 11 7.06 0.45 17.38
C HIS A 11 7.71 1.33 16.30
N GLU A 12 8.41 2.40 16.70
CA GLU A 12 9.16 3.25 15.77
C GLU A 12 10.25 2.47 15.04
N ILE A 13 11.04 1.67 15.75
CA ILE A 13 12.11 0.85 15.14
C ILE A 13 11.51 -0.16 14.15
N ILE A 14 10.40 -0.82 14.54
CA ILE A 14 9.74 -1.79 13.67
C ILE A 14 9.27 -1.11 12.38
N ILE A 15 8.61 0.04 12.50
CA ILE A 15 8.05 0.70 11.32
C ILE A 15 9.12 1.30 10.42
N GLU A 16 10.21 1.81 10.99
CA GLU A 16 11.38 2.26 10.24
C GLU A 16 11.93 1.11 9.38
N TRP A 17 12.10 -0.08 9.94
CA TRP A 17 12.62 -1.21 9.18
C TRP A 17 11.64 -1.75 8.14
N LEU A 18 10.34 -1.66 8.41
CA LEU A 18 9.31 -1.95 7.40
C LEU A 18 9.37 -0.96 6.24
N VAL A 19 9.55 0.34 6.52
CA VAL A 19 9.74 1.38 5.49
C VAL A 19 11.00 1.12 4.67
N LEU A 20 12.08 0.63 5.30
CA LEU A 20 13.32 0.22 4.62
C LEU A 20 13.18 -1.09 3.81
N GLY A 21 12.04 -1.77 3.87
CA GLY A 21 11.75 -2.97 3.08
C GLY A 21 12.26 -4.27 3.68
N HIS A 22 12.61 -4.28 4.97
CA HIS A 22 12.95 -5.54 5.65
C HIS A 22 11.73 -6.44 5.80
N SER A 23 11.92 -7.73 5.58
CA SER A 23 10.90 -8.76 5.85
C SER A 23 10.67 -8.92 7.35
N HIS A 24 9.48 -9.39 7.74
CA HIS A 24 9.17 -9.64 9.14
C HIS A 24 10.17 -10.61 9.81
N GLN A 25 10.69 -11.58 9.06
CA GLN A 25 11.70 -12.53 9.55
C GLN A 25 13.02 -11.82 9.87
N GLU A 26 13.46 -10.90 9.02
CA GLU A 26 14.69 -10.11 9.23
C GLU A 26 14.54 -9.17 10.43
N ILE A 27 13.38 -8.51 10.54
CA ILE A 27 13.08 -7.62 11.66
C ILE A 27 13.07 -8.40 12.99
N ALA A 28 12.35 -9.53 13.04
CA ALA A 28 12.30 -10.37 14.24
C ALA A 28 13.69 -10.87 14.65
N LYS A 29 14.51 -11.30 13.68
CA LYS A 29 15.89 -11.75 13.92
C LYS A 29 16.75 -10.62 14.46
N LYS A 30 16.71 -9.44 13.85
CA LYS A 30 17.52 -8.29 14.26
C LYS A 30 17.11 -7.72 15.62
N LEU A 31 15.81 -7.78 15.97
CA LEU A 31 15.31 -7.43 17.30
C LEU A 31 15.50 -8.54 18.34
N ASN A 32 15.99 -9.72 17.93
CA ASN A 32 16.12 -10.91 18.76
C ASN A 32 14.81 -11.30 19.47
N ILE A 33 13.70 -11.24 18.73
CA ILE A 33 12.37 -11.63 19.23
C ILE A 33 11.77 -12.76 18.36
N LYS A 34 10.77 -13.44 18.91
CA LYS A 34 9.99 -14.41 18.13
C LYS A 34 9.14 -13.68 17.09
N LEU A 35 8.95 -14.30 15.92
CA LEU A 35 8.09 -13.74 14.86
C LEU A 35 6.66 -13.47 15.34
N GLY A 36 6.12 -14.33 16.22
CA GLY A 36 4.81 -14.09 16.84
C GLY A 36 4.75 -12.81 17.68
N THR A 37 5.83 -12.48 18.40
CA THR A 37 5.95 -11.24 19.18
C THR A 37 5.95 -10.02 18.26
N LEU A 38 6.66 -10.09 17.12
CA LEU A 38 6.63 -9.03 16.12
C LEU A 38 5.21 -8.79 15.58
N TYR A 39 4.46 -9.85 15.28
CA TYR A 39 3.07 -9.70 14.84
C TYR A 39 2.15 -9.11 15.90
N SER A 40 2.40 -9.38 17.18
CA SER A 40 1.69 -8.70 18.27
C SER A 40 1.99 -7.20 18.27
N TYR A 41 3.26 -6.79 18.17
CA TYR A 41 3.60 -5.36 18.07
C TYR A 41 2.95 -4.69 16.86
N ILE A 42 2.93 -5.34 15.70
CA ILE A 42 2.25 -4.81 14.50
C ILE A 42 0.74 -4.66 14.74
N ARG A 43 0.13 -5.64 15.40
CA ARG A 43 -1.30 -5.57 15.76
C ARG A 43 -1.58 -4.42 16.72
N ASP A 44 -0.75 -4.25 17.74
CA ASP A 44 -0.90 -3.19 18.74
C ASP A 44 -0.71 -1.81 18.09
N MET A 45 0.25 -1.66 17.17
CA MET A 45 0.42 -0.43 16.37
C MET A 45 -0.83 -0.09 15.56
N ASN A 46 -1.38 -1.08 14.84
CA ASN A 46 -2.58 -0.91 14.03
C ASN A 46 -3.79 -0.51 14.90
N PHE A 47 -3.98 -1.19 16.03
CA PHE A 47 -5.09 -0.94 16.95
C PHE A 47 -4.98 0.45 17.60
N ASN A 48 -3.80 0.83 18.09
CA ASN A 48 -3.61 2.10 18.78
C ASN A 48 -3.72 3.33 17.87
N ASN A 49 -3.54 3.15 16.56
CA ASN A 49 -3.59 4.24 15.58
C ASN A 49 -4.83 4.14 14.66
N ASP A 50 -5.74 3.22 14.94
CA ASP A 50 -6.95 2.93 14.15
C ASP A 50 -6.70 2.85 12.63
N THR A 51 -5.72 2.01 12.25
CA THR A 51 -5.18 2.01 10.90
C THR A 51 -4.53 0.69 10.53
N THR A 52 -4.20 0.51 9.24
CA THR A 52 -3.46 -0.64 8.76
C THR A 52 -1.94 -0.40 8.80
N ILE A 53 -1.16 -1.48 8.79
CA ILE A 53 0.30 -1.37 8.75
C ILE A 53 0.80 -0.66 7.49
N TYR A 54 0.09 -0.79 6.35
CA TYR A 54 0.43 -0.10 5.11
C TYR A 54 0.19 1.42 5.21
N GLN A 55 -0.92 1.81 5.82
CA GLN A 55 -1.22 3.21 6.10
C GLN A 55 -0.22 3.78 7.10
N LEU A 56 0.16 3.04 8.16
CA LEU A 56 1.21 3.47 9.08
C LEU A 56 2.56 3.64 8.38
N ILE A 57 2.98 2.70 7.54
CA ILE A 57 4.21 2.80 6.75
C ILE A 57 4.17 4.05 5.88
N TRP A 58 3.04 4.29 5.22
CA TRP A 58 2.85 5.48 4.38
C TRP A 58 2.91 6.76 5.21
N MET A 59 2.15 6.85 6.30
CA MET A 59 2.12 8.03 7.17
C MET A 59 3.49 8.30 7.80
N TYR A 60 4.18 7.25 8.26
CA TYR A 60 5.52 7.36 8.84
C TYR A 60 6.56 7.82 7.79
N ALA A 61 6.51 7.26 6.57
CA ALA A 61 7.38 7.65 5.47
C ALA A 61 7.15 9.11 5.00
N HIS A 62 5.99 9.71 5.31
CA HIS A 62 5.62 11.06 4.91
C HIS A 62 5.43 12.01 6.11
N LYS A 63 5.83 11.61 7.32
CA LYS A 63 5.44 12.29 8.57
C LYS A 63 5.95 13.73 8.65
N GLU A 64 7.13 14.05 8.10
CA GLU A 64 7.60 15.42 7.83
C GLU A 64 8.77 15.37 6.80
N ASN A 65 9.25 16.53 6.33
CA ASN A 65 10.40 16.78 5.43
C ASN A 65 11.76 16.15 5.85
N TYR A 66 11.79 14.91 6.33
CA TYR A 66 13.03 14.18 6.57
C TYR A 66 13.64 13.73 5.25
N GLN A 67 14.94 13.95 5.13
CA GLN A 67 15.75 13.75 3.94
C GLN A 67 15.85 12.28 3.46
N ILE A 68 14.74 11.63 3.14
CA ILE A 68 14.74 10.37 2.37
C ILE A 68 14.96 10.69 0.88
N LYS A 69 15.88 11.61 0.57
CA LYS A 69 16.53 11.68 -0.73
C LYS A 69 17.78 10.79 -0.78
N SER A 70 18.30 10.35 0.37
CA SER A 70 19.54 9.54 0.45
C SER A 70 19.31 8.04 0.66
N LEU A 71 18.20 7.60 1.27
CA LEU A 71 17.99 6.17 1.63
C LEU A 71 17.22 5.34 0.60
N VAL A 72 16.55 5.95 -0.37
CA VAL A 72 15.89 5.21 -1.47
C VAL A 72 16.85 4.79 -2.60
N LYS A 73 18.17 4.94 -2.40
CA LYS A 73 19.19 4.55 -3.39
C LYS A 73 19.47 3.04 -3.46
N HIS A 74 19.05 2.25 -2.46
CA HIS A 74 19.40 0.82 -2.37
C HIS A 74 18.24 -0.17 -2.48
N SER A 75 17.00 0.29 -2.63
CA SER A 75 15.95 -0.59 -3.14
C SER A 75 16.10 -0.70 -4.66
N LYS A 76 16.59 -1.84 -5.15
CA LYS A 76 16.53 -2.22 -6.57
C LYS A 76 15.09 -2.36 -7.12
N TYR A 77 14.08 -2.04 -6.33
CA TYR A 77 12.66 -2.14 -6.65
C TYR A 77 11.91 -0.87 -6.23
N GLN A 78 12.25 0.28 -6.82
CA GLN A 78 11.25 1.33 -7.00
C GLN A 78 10.40 0.97 -8.22
N LEU A 79 9.37 0.15 -8.04
CA LEU A 79 8.25 0.23 -8.96
C LEU A 79 7.63 1.61 -8.73
N LYS A 80 7.76 2.52 -9.70
CA LYS A 80 7.04 3.81 -9.72
C LYS A 80 5.55 3.52 -9.87
N VAL A 81 4.93 3.06 -8.79
CA VAL A 81 3.50 2.78 -8.77
C VAL A 81 2.78 4.10 -8.57
N LYS A 82 2.02 4.53 -9.58
CA LYS A 82 1.26 5.76 -9.53
C LYS A 82 -0.06 5.52 -8.80
N ILE A 83 -0.23 6.16 -7.65
CA ILE A 83 -1.51 6.22 -6.94
C ILE A 83 -2.37 7.30 -7.59
N HIS A 84 -3.61 6.94 -7.91
CA HIS A 84 -4.54 7.82 -8.60
C HIS A 84 -5.50 8.49 -7.61
N ASN A 85 -5.74 9.81 -7.75
CA ASN A 85 -6.77 10.49 -6.97
C ASN A 85 -8.17 10.21 -7.53
N LEU A 86 -9.23 10.54 -6.78
CA LEU A 86 -10.62 10.33 -7.20
C LEU A 86 -10.93 10.95 -8.58
N LYS A 87 -10.38 12.14 -8.86
CA LYS A 87 -10.56 12.82 -10.15
C LYS A 87 -10.12 11.95 -11.33
N TRP A 88 -8.99 11.25 -11.20
CA TRP A 88 -8.50 10.35 -12.24
C TRP A 88 -9.51 9.24 -12.60
N PHE A 89 -10.20 8.68 -11.59
CA PHE A 89 -11.25 7.68 -11.80
C PHE A 89 -12.50 8.28 -12.43
N LYS A 90 -12.94 9.46 -11.98
CA LYS A 90 -14.09 10.17 -12.56
C LYS A 90 -13.87 10.52 -14.04
N ASP A 91 -12.67 10.95 -14.43
CA ASP A 91 -12.29 11.24 -15.82
C ASP A 91 -12.31 9.99 -16.74
N ARG A 92 -12.54 8.80 -16.16
CA ARG A 92 -12.54 7.50 -16.82
C ARG A 92 -13.88 6.77 -16.76
N VAL A 93 -14.94 7.42 -16.30
CA VAL A 93 -16.29 6.91 -16.51
C VAL A 93 -16.51 6.65 -18.01
N GLY A 94 -17.04 5.48 -18.34
CA GLY A 94 -17.17 4.92 -19.68
C GLY A 94 -15.90 4.30 -20.28
N LYS A 95 -14.74 4.38 -19.60
CA LYS A 95 -13.45 3.87 -20.09
C LYS A 95 -13.05 2.58 -19.37
N LYS A 96 -12.26 1.76 -20.06
CA LYS A 96 -11.66 0.54 -19.52
C LYS A 96 -10.34 0.86 -18.81
N VAL A 97 -10.18 0.35 -17.60
CA VAL A 97 -8.95 0.42 -16.81
C VAL A 97 -8.48 -0.98 -16.43
N PHE A 98 -7.18 -1.13 -16.23
CA PHE A 98 -6.54 -2.37 -15.80
C PHE A 98 -6.05 -2.22 -14.39
N ARG A 99 -5.85 -3.32 -13.67
CA ARG A 99 -5.29 -3.28 -12.32
C ARG A 99 -4.30 -4.39 -12.06
N ASN A 100 -3.41 -4.21 -11.08
CA ASN A 100 -2.55 -5.27 -10.58
C ASN A 100 -3.35 -6.44 -9.99
N LYS A 101 -2.67 -7.58 -9.82
CA LYS A 101 -3.30 -8.79 -9.28
C LYS A 101 -3.62 -8.59 -7.80
N SER A 102 -4.89 -8.78 -7.42
CA SER A 102 -5.30 -8.82 -6.02
C SER A 102 -4.86 -10.12 -5.35
N SER A 103 -4.79 -10.13 -4.01
CA SER A 103 -4.61 -11.35 -3.21
C SER A 103 -5.79 -12.34 -3.32
N CYS A 104 -6.99 -11.82 -3.62
CA CYS A 104 -8.20 -12.62 -3.83
C CYS A 104 -8.11 -13.48 -5.10
N LYS A 105 -8.48 -14.76 -4.99
CA LYS A 105 -8.45 -15.76 -6.08
C LYS A 105 -9.81 -16.00 -6.74
N CYS A 106 -10.80 -15.15 -6.48
CA CYS A 106 -12.12 -15.34 -7.10
C CYS A 106 -12.05 -15.11 -8.62
N ASN A 107 -13.01 -15.69 -9.34
CA ASN A 107 -13.10 -15.58 -10.80
C ASN A 107 -13.19 -14.13 -11.25
N VAL A 108 -13.92 -13.28 -10.50
CA VAL A 108 -14.09 -11.85 -10.82
C VAL A 108 -12.76 -11.11 -10.73
N CYS A 109 -11.98 -11.32 -9.66
CA CYS A 109 -10.70 -10.65 -9.50
C CYS A 109 -9.68 -11.07 -10.57
N THR A 110 -9.66 -12.37 -10.88
CA THR A 110 -8.80 -12.93 -11.93
C THR A 110 -9.20 -12.41 -13.30
N TYR A 111 -10.50 -12.36 -13.60
CA TYR A 111 -11.02 -11.81 -14.83
C TYR A 111 -10.65 -10.33 -15.00
N ASN A 112 -10.88 -9.51 -13.97
CA ASN A 112 -10.56 -8.07 -14.01
C ASN A 112 -9.06 -7.80 -14.15
N TYR A 113 -8.21 -8.66 -13.57
CA TYR A 113 -6.76 -8.57 -13.75
C TYR A 113 -6.34 -8.78 -15.21
N HIS A 114 -6.90 -9.79 -15.88
CA HIS A 114 -6.54 -10.11 -17.26
C HIS A 114 -7.22 -9.21 -18.30
N ASN A 115 -8.49 -8.85 -18.09
CA ASN A 115 -9.33 -8.20 -19.10
C ASN A 115 -9.58 -6.71 -18.83
N GLY A 116 -9.18 -6.22 -17.66
CA GLY A 116 -9.57 -4.90 -17.16
C GLY A 116 -11.05 -4.85 -16.76
N LEU A 117 -11.49 -3.66 -16.37
CA LEU A 117 -12.88 -3.36 -16.03
C LEU A 117 -13.27 -1.98 -16.57
N ILE A 118 -14.55 -1.80 -16.89
CA ILE A 118 -15.11 -0.52 -17.35
C ILE A 118 -15.64 0.23 -16.13
N ILE A 119 -15.27 1.50 -15.98
CA ILE A 119 -15.88 2.36 -14.95
C ILE A 119 -17.23 2.81 -15.49
N TYR A 120 -18.33 2.45 -14.82
CA TYR A 120 -19.68 2.62 -15.39
C TYR A 120 -20.24 4.02 -15.13
N ASP A 121 -20.06 4.50 -13.91
CA ASP A 121 -20.58 5.77 -13.42
C ASP A 121 -19.66 6.32 -12.32
N GLU A 122 -20.03 7.46 -11.76
CA GLU A 122 -19.26 8.10 -10.69
C GLU A 122 -19.25 7.28 -9.39
N LEU A 123 -20.29 6.48 -9.11
CA LEU A 123 -20.34 5.63 -7.93
C LEU A 123 -19.32 4.48 -8.06
N HIS A 124 -19.23 3.87 -9.24
CA HIS A 124 -18.20 2.88 -9.56
C HIS A 124 -16.80 3.53 -9.51
N ALA A 125 -16.64 4.76 -9.99
CA ALA A 125 -15.37 5.49 -9.88
C ALA A 125 -14.94 5.68 -8.42
N GLN A 126 -15.87 6.08 -7.54
CA GLN A 126 -15.63 6.22 -6.11
C GLN A 126 -15.24 4.88 -5.48
N TYR A 127 -16.01 3.81 -5.77
CA TYR A 127 -15.72 2.47 -5.27
C TYR A 127 -14.30 2.00 -5.64
N LEU A 128 -13.85 2.23 -6.88
CA LEU A 128 -12.51 1.82 -7.30
C LEU A 128 -11.40 2.63 -6.63
N PHE A 129 -11.65 3.92 -6.36
CA PHE A 129 -10.74 4.77 -5.61
C PHE A 129 -10.60 4.27 -4.16
N ASP A 130 -11.72 3.93 -3.51
CA ASP A 130 -11.71 3.40 -2.14
C ASP A 130 -10.97 2.06 -2.09
N ILE A 131 -11.25 1.16 -3.02
CA ILE A 131 -10.56 -0.13 -3.15
C ILE A 131 -9.05 0.02 -3.42
N GLN A 132 -8.61 1.01 -4.19
CA GLN A 132 -7.17 1.29 -4.35
C GLN A 132 -6.53 1.59 -3.00
N ASN A 133 -7.17 2.43 -2.19
CA ASN A 133 -6.62 2.90 -0.92
C ASN A 133 -6.70 1.84 0.17
N GLU A 134 -7.76 1.02 0.17
CA GLU A 134 -7.97 -0.05 1.15
C GLU A 134 -7.17 -1.32 0.84
N LEU A 135 -7.12 -1.74 -0.43
CA LEU A 135 -6.56 -3.03 -0.83
C LEU A 135 -5.22 -2.92 -1.57
N GLY A 136 -4.69 -1.71 -1.78
CA GLY A 136 -3.45 -1.50 -2.51
C GLY A 136 -3.55 -1.92 -3.99
N LEU A 137 -4.74 -1.83 -4.58
CA LEU A 137 -4.92 -2.12 -6.01
C LEU A 137 -4.54 -0.91 -6.85
N HIS A 138 -3.66 -1.09 -7.81
CA HIS A 138 -3.16 -0.02 -8.66
C HIS A 138 -3.77 -0.12 -10.05
N TYR A 139 -4.26 1.01 -10.55
CA TYR A 139 -4.98 1.07 -11.81
C TYR A 139 -4.15 1.70 -12.92
N PHE A 140 -4.37 1.27 -14.16
CA PHE A 140 -3.62 1.71 -15.34
C PHE A 140 -4.53 1.83 -16.56
N ASP A 141 -4.22 2.76 -17.46
CA ASP A 141 -4.90 2.88 -18.76
C ASP A 141 -4.47 1.82 -19.78
N ASP A 142 -3.25 1.28 -19.62
CA ASP A 142 -2.63 0.36 -20.58
C ASP A 142 -2.33 -0.99 -19.91
N PRO A 143 -2.82 -2.13 -20.44
CA PRO A 143 -2.55 -3.45 -19.90
C PRO A 143 -1.06 -3.82 -19.94
N LYS A 144 -0.25 -3.20 -20.80
CA LYS A 144 1.21 -3.44 -20.86
C LYS A 144 1.93 -2.94 -19.62
N LYS A 145 1.36 -1.97 -18.89
CA LYS A 145 1.87 -1.53 -17.59
C LYS A 145 1.59 -2.51 -16.45
N ASN A 146 0.70 -3.47 -16.69
CA ASN A 146 0.35 -4.55 -15.75
C ASN A 146 1.31 -5.77 -15.81
N LYS A 147 2.36 -5.71 -16.64
CA LYS A 147 3.21 -6.87 -16.99
C LYS A 147 4.60 -6.89 -16.37
N ASN A 148 4.89 -6.06 -15.37
CA ASN A 148 6.13 -6.26 -14.61
C ASN A 148 5.91 -7.39 -13.58
N LYS A 149 6.45 -8.54 -13.98
CA LYS A 149 6.49 -9.87 -13.35
C LYS A 149 6.62 -9.88 -11.83
#